data_AF-A0A2S4UY08-F1
#
_entry.id   AF-A0A2S4UY08-F1
#
_cell.length_a   1.000
_cell.length_b   1.000
_cell.length_c   1.000
_cell.angle_alpha   90.00
_cell.angle_beta   90.00
_cell.angle_gamma   90.00
#
_symmetry.space_group_name_H-M   'P 1'
#
loop_
_entity.id
_entity.type
_entity.pdbx_description
1 polymer ?
#
loop_
_entity_poly.entity_id
_entity_poly.type
_entity_poly.pdbx_seq_one_letter_code
_entity_poly.pdbx_strand_id
1 'polypeptide(L)'
;CDSAARVHSHGPTEQQCTRAILFEIIGGRPLSRTAESSPLASSKLLIRWKSLCRVHKFTQASRHLAAYCSTPCRKFRILLTMSSDSIHNGVFSGKNALLNYYNPDHNPPTPMVELPDHPYIPDGVRIYAKLMNFLPAGNVKSLPALNMLQKGLHEQEINAGTDTVVEYSSGSTALSLGIISKILGIDRAEIYITNKTTQTKINMLRLFGLELTVFGGPSQPAMDDPIGGIAAARDRGAHPGCFNPDQYDNPANFGAHVKWTGPQIYQQLPQIKVFAAPGGTTGTLTGTSTYLKGVKPEIMSVAAFTASGERVPGPRTLGLTRDVKFPWKQVTDEIIEIGAQEAFDHSLLLCRKGIVVGPSSGMSLAAVYSFLERRKSLGSLDELRDEQGEITCVFMCCDFPFQYVDDEYIQKCSPGLFPPIHNQELLKVDLNPYLLEWELQPLEAKKMMCGGSGDTHQDEVMVLDLRNVAAFKNSSILNSISIDVRLGLDDPNPFSSAAELIELHKQLALSFQAPNGKLFKTLYTFGRTKARVVVVCQNGTACRTATSVMRSKGIEAYCIIGGIDGWLRAGLPLHTRSFNRSSLYPTTTQCPLEVILSSAYLANPPLVPDPTLVHH
;
A
#
# COMPACT_ATOMS: atom_id res chain seq x y z
N CYS A 1 -76.36 -4.79 -10.86
CA CYS A 1 -75.81 -4.63 -9.50
C CYS A 1 -74.30 -4.50 -9.59
N ASP A 2 -73.78 -3.51 -10.32
CA ASP A 2 -73.79 -2.06 -10.01
C ASP A 2 -72.78 -1.76 -8.88
N SER A 3 -71.81 -0.85 -9.03
CA SER A 3 -71.45 -0.02 -10.19
C SER A 3 -69.98 0.45 -10.10
N ALA A 4 -69.56 1.30 -11.05
CA ALA A 4 -68.25 1.95 -11.27
C ALA A 4 -67.38 2.30 -10.02
N ALA A 5 -66.05 2.49 -10.12
CA ALA A 5 -65.33 3.00 -11.28
C ALA A 5 -63.84 2.60 -11.43
N ARG A 6 -63.45 2.60 -12.71
CA ARG A 6 -62.14 2.89 -13.35
C ARG A 6 -61.31 3.99 -12.60
N VAL A 7 -59.98 4.15 -12.74
CA VAL A 7 -59.06 3.74 -13.83
C VAL A 7 -57.56 3.83 -13.44
N HIS A 8 -56.68 3.19 -14.24
CA HIS A 8 -55.20 3.33 -14.40
C HIS A 8 -54.29 3.33 -13.14
N SER A 9 -53.40 2.35 -12.87
CA SER A 9 -52.34 1.65 -13.63
C SER A 9 -50.95 2.31 -13.63
N HIS A 10 -50.02 1.78 -12.82
CA HIS A 10 -48.60 1.59 -13.17
C HIS A 10 -47.82 0.75 -12.13
N GLY A 11 -47.05 -0.23 -12.62
CA GLY A 11 -45.78 -0.74 -12.05
C GLY A 11 -45.76 -1.49 -10.70
N PRO A 12 -45.03 -2.62 -10.60
CA PRO A 12 -44.44 -3.09 -9.36
C PRO A 12 -42.92 -2.85 -9.34
N THR A 13 -42.46 -2.06 -8.37
CA THR A 13 -41.05 -2.02 -7.93
C THR A 13 -40.79 -3.05 -6.83
N GLU A 14 -39.53 -3.16 -6.42
CA GLU A 14 -38.93 -4.30 -5.73
C GLU A 14 -39.25 -4.51 -4.23
N GLN A 15 -39.20 -5.80 -3.87
CA GLN A 15 -38.55 -6.39 -2.68
C GLN A 15 -39.19 -6.43 -1.26
N GLN A 16 -39.23 -7.69 -0.78
CA GLN A 16 -38.90 -8.20 0.57
C GLN A 16 -39.89 -8.08 1.76
N CYS A 17 -40.48 -9.24 2.13
CA CYS A 17 -40.52 -9.90 3.46
C CYS A 17 -41.77 -10.80 3.61
N THR A 18 -41.86 -11.91 4.37
CA THR A 18 -40.89 -12.81 5.04
C THR A 18 -41.66 -14.02 5.63
N ARG A 19 -41.13 -15.27 5.55
CA ARG A 19 -41.50 -16.50 6.33
C ARG A 19 -42.92 -17.10 6.14
N ALA A 20 -43.21 -18.38 6.45
CA ALA A 20 -42.40 -19.55 6.86
C ALA A 20 -43.19 -20.87 6.60
N ILE A 21 -42.52 -22.02 6.71
CA ILE A 21 -42.94 -23.22 7.50
C ILE A 21 -41.66 -24.03 7.81
N LEU A 22 -41.59 -24.67 8.98
CA LEU A 22 -40.40 -25.35 9.51
C LEU A 22 -40.81 -26.61 10.31
N PHE A 23 -39.80 -27.36 10.75
CA PHE A 23 -39.78 -28.60 11.55
C PHE A 23 -40.00 -29.92 10.79
N GLU A 24 -39.30 -31.04 11.06
CA GLU A 24 -37.97 -31.41 11.62
C GLU A 24 -38.08 -32.90 12.00
N ILE A 25 -37.03 -33.71 11.85
CA ILE A 25 -36.75 -34.87 12.73
C ILE A 25 -35.28 -35.29 12.58
N ILE A 26 -34.72 -35.81 13.67
CA ILE A 26 -33.29 -35.93 13.94
C ILE A 26 -32.77 -37.35 13.66
N GLY A 27 -31.64 -37.43 12.94
CA GLY A 27 -30.52 -38.36 13.22
C GLY A 27 -30.65 -39.86 12.88
N GLY A 28 -29.48 -40.46 12.55
CA GLY A 28 -29.18 -41.85 12.95
C GLY A 28 -28.96 -42.92 11.87
N ARG A 29 -27.69 -43.08 11.46
CA ARG A 29 -27.04 -44.28 10.91
C ARG A 29 -27.42 -44.80 9.50
N PRO A 30 -26.43 -45.29 8.71
CA PRO A 30 -26.67 -46.02 7.48
C PRO A 30 -26.82 -47.53 7.73
N LEU A 31 -27.62 -48.21 6.90
CA LEU A 31 -27.60 -49.67 6.77
C LEU A 31 -27.49 -50.08 5.30
N SER A 32 -26.87 -51.23 5.09
CA SER A 32 -26.25 -51.64 3.82
C SER A 32 -26.96 -52.84 3.18
N ARG A 33 -26.51 -53.17 1.95
CA ARG A 33 -26.56 -54.48 1.27
C ARG A 33 -27.86 -54.91 0.53
N THR A 34 -27.68 -55.10 -0.79
CA THR A 34 -28.01 -56.30 -1.62
C THR A 34 -29.43 -56.93 -1.55
N ALA A 35 -30.09 -57.39 -2.63
CA ALA A 35 -29.69 -57.60 -4.03
C ALA A 35 -30.93 -57.66 -4.99
N GLU A 36 -30.63 -57.69 -6.30
CA GLU A 36 -31.35 -58.42 -7.38
C GLU A 36 -32.88 -58.33 -7.55
N SER A 37 -33.32 -57.72 -8.67
CA SER A 37 -33.94 -58.45 -9.81
C SER A 37 -34.27 -57.51 -10.99
N SER A 38 -34.33 -58.07 -12.20
CA SER A 38 -34.47 -57.38 -13.50
C SER A 38 -35.72 -57.89 -14.26
N PRO A 39 -35.96 -57.53 -15.53
CA PRO A 39 -36.32 -56.20 -16.06
C PRO A 39 -37.63 -56.25 -16.88
N LEU A 40 -38.30 -55.11 -17.15
CA LEU A 40 -39.07 -54.80 -18.39
C LEU A 40 -40.00 -53.58 -18.23
N ALA A 41 -39.71 -52.48 -18.93
CA ALA A 41 -40.71 -51.53 -19.45
C ALA A 41 -40.07 -50.58 -20.49
N SER A 42 -40.40 -50.82 -21.76
CA SER A 42 -40.17 -49.97 -22.96
C SER A 42 -40.19 -48.45 -22.74
N SER A 43 -39.25 -47.63 -23.25
CA SER A 43 -38.78 -47.43 -24.64
C SER A 43 -39.79 -46.75 -25.60
N LYS A 44 -39.71 -45.42 -25.68
CA LYS A 44 -40.28 -44.43 -26.66
C LYS A 44 -40.26 -43.06 -25.94
N LEU A 45 -39.74 -41.92 -26.43
CA LEU A 45 -39.41 -41.43 -27.78
C LEU A 45 -37.97 -40.90 -27.86
N LEU A 46 -37.23 -41.28 -28.90
CA LEU A 46 -36.11 -40.50 -29.43
C LEU A 46 -35.97 -40.81 -30.92
N ILE A 47 -36.51 -39.96 -31.81
CA ILE A 47 -36.22 -39.87 -33.26
C ILE A 47 -36.93 -38.62 -33.79
N ARG A 48 -36.16 -37.63 -34.27
CA ARG A 48 -36.44 -36.90 -35.53
C ARG A 48 -35.26 -36.00 -35.90
N TRP A 49 -34.96 -35.96 -37.20
CA TRP A 49 -33.93 -35.17 -37.91
C TRP A 49 -32.52 -35.77 -38.12
N LYS A 50 -32.44 -36.79 -38.97
CA LYS A 50 -31.43 -36.88 -40.05
C LYS A 50 -31.95 -37.72 -41.22
N SER A 51 -32.25 -37.06 -42.34
CA SER A 51 -32.38 -37.69 -43.66
C SER A 51 -32.25 -36.63 -44.77
N LEU A 52 -31.62 -37.02 -45.88
CA LEU A 52 -31.53 -36.28 -47.16
C LEU A 52 -30.62 -35.04 -47.21
N CYS A 53 -29.31 -35.28 -47.32
CA CYS A 53 -28.59 -34.87 -48.55
C CYS A 53 -27.39 -35.82 -48.80
N ARG A 54 -26.97 -35.99 -50.06
CA ARG A 54 -26.29 -37.21 -50.54
C ARG A 54 -25.13 -36.88 -51.49
N VAL A 55 -24.03 -37.65 -51.40
CA VAL A 55 -22.95 -37.85 -52.41
C VAL A 55 -21.95 -36.69 -52.67
N HIS A 56 -20.69 -36.87 -52.25
CA HIS A 56 -19.44 -36.94 -53.05
C HIS A 56 -18.25 -37.07 -52.05
N LYS A 57 -17.56 -38.22 -51.88
CA LYS A 57 -16.56 -38.96 -52.70
C LYS A 57 -15.09 -38.58 -52.39
N PHE A 58 -14.22 -39.61 -52.30
CA PHE A 58 -12.77 -39.60 -51.98
C PHE A 58 -12.38 -39.22 -50.53
N THR A 59 -11.40 -39.83 -49.83
CA THR A 59 -10.90 -41.23 -49.61
C THR A 59 -9.59 -41.12 -48.80
N GLN A 60 -9.34 -42.08 -47.91
CA GLN A 60 -8.01 -42.50 -47.38
C GLN A 60 -6.88 -41.44 -47.18
N ALA A 61 -6.63 -41.03 -45.93
CA ALA A 61 -5.28 -40.93 -45.33
C ALA A 61 -5.35 -40.50 -43.84
N SER A 62 -5.61 -41.41 -42.90
CA SER A 62 -5.59 -41.10 -41.46
C SER A 62 -5.49 -42.33 -40.55
N ARG A 63 -4.51 -43.21 -40.81
CA ARG A 63 -4.13 -44.32 -39.91
C ARG A 63 -2.62 -44.47 -39.62
N HIS A 64 -1.79 -43.51 -40.03
CA HIS A 64 -0.38 -43.43 -39.65
C HIS A 64 -0.02 -42.00 -39.23
N LEU A 65 -0.30 -41.65 -37.96
CA LEU A 65 0.29 -40.52 -37.20
C LEU A 65 -0.14 -40.57 -35.71
N ALA A 66 -0.22 -41.78 -35.15
CA ALA A 66 -0.59 -42.04 -33.75
C ALA A 66 0.53 -42.81 -33.01
N ALA A 67 1.78 -42.47 -33.33
CA ALA A 67 3.00 -42.82 -32.62
C ALA A 67 4.03 -41.72 -32.93
N TYR A 68 4.92 -41.39 -31.99
CA TYR A 68 5.83 -40.24 -32.01
C TYR A 68 5.19 -38.85 -31.85
N CYS A 69 4.74 -38.54 -30.63
CA CYS A 69 4.99 -37.21 -30.03
C CYS A 69 4.82 -37.27 -28.49
N SER A 70 5.86 -37.75 -27.79
CA SER A 70 5.88 -37.85 -26.33
C SER A 70 6.64 -36.69 -25.69
N THR A 71 6.05 -35.49 -25.73
CA THR A 71 6.54 -34.30 -25.02
C THR A 71 5.35 -33.48 -24.51
N PRO A 72 5.27 -33.13 -23.21
CA PRO A 72 4.07 -32.52 -22.63
C PRO A 72 4.00 -31.02 -22.90
N CYS A 73 3.57 -30.61 -24.10
CA CYS A 73 3.29 -29.21 -24.41
C CYS A 73 1.99 -28.74 -23.70
N ARG A 74 2.10 -28.39 -22.42
CA ARG A 74 0.97 -27.90 -21.60
C ARG A 74 0.65 -26.41 -21.80
N LYS A 75 1.52 -25.61 -22.42
CA LYS A 75 1.35 -24.14 -22.51
C LYS A 75 0.37 -23.67 -23.60
N PHE A 76 0.04 -24.45 -24.63
CA PHE A 76 -0.92 -24.04 -25.68
C PHE A 76 -2.10 -25.02 -25.85
N ARG A 77 -3.07 -24.90 -24.94
CA ARG A 77 -4.46 -25.32 -25.18
C ARG A 77 -5.41 -24.26 -24.60
N ILE A 78 -5.33 -23.07 -25.18
CA ILE A 78 -6.29 -21.96 -24.99
C ILE A 78 -6.89 -21.62 -26.35
N LEU A 79 -7.71 -22.53 -26.89
CA LEU A 79 -8.65 -22.33 -27.99
C LEU A 79 -9.46 -23.62 -28.12
N LEU A 80 -10.79 -23.50 -28.26
CA LEU A 80 -11.74 -24.60 -28.53
C LEU A 80 -11.92 -25.66 -27.41
N THR A 81 -11.94 -25.24 -26.16
CA THR A 81 -12.91 -25.79 -25.18
C THR A 81 -13.94 -24.71 -24.92
N MET A 82 -15.24 -25.04 -24.95
CA MET A 82 -16.28 -24.09 -24.55
C MET A 82 -16.18 -23.84 -23.04
N SER A 83 -15.39 -22.84 -22.65
CA SER A 83 -15.39 -22.39 -21.27
C SER A 83 -16.67 -21.59 -21.03
N SER A 84 -17.32 -21.86 -19.90
CA SER A 84 -18.43 -21.06 -19.38
C SER A 84 -17.90 -19.76 -18.80
N ASP A 85 -17.20 -18.97 -19.62
CA ASP A 85 -16.82 -17.62 -19.27
C ASP A 85 -18.12 -16.80 -19.18
N SER A 86 -18.37 -16.22 -18.02
CA SER A 86 -19.59 -15.45 -17.77
C SER A 86 -19.25 -14.17 -17.02
N ILE A 87 -19.99 -13.12 -17.36
CA ILE A 87 -19.88 -11.79 -16.76
C ILE A 87 -21.29 -11.37 -16.37
N HIS A 88 -21.55 -11.25 -15.07
CA HIS A 88 -22.88 -10.95 -14.55
C HIS A 88 -22.77 -10.10 -13.28
N ASN A 89 -23.36 -8.90 -13.28
CA ASN A 89 -23.32 -7.94 -12.16
C ASN A 89 -21.90 -7.71 -11.58
N GLY A 90 -20.90 -7.58 -12.45
CA GLY A 90 -19.49 -7.40 -12.05
C GLY A 90 -18.76 -8.67 -11.59
N VAL A 91 -19.40 -9.84 -11.61
CA VAL A 91 -18.76 -11.13 -11.34
C VAL A 91 -18.15 -11.66 -12.64
N PHE A 92 -16.83 -11.82 -12.66
CA PHE A 92 -16.08 -12.39 -13.78
C PHE A 92 -15.72 -13.85 -13.48
N SER A 93 -16.14 -14.78 -14.34
CA SER A 93 -15.94 -16.22 -14.16
C SER A 93 -15.31 -16.88 -15.39
N GLY A 94 -14.73 -18.07 -15.21
CA GLY A 94 -14.12 -18.86 -16.27
C GLY A 94 -12.62 -18.63 -16.43
N LYS A 95 -12.06 -19.14 -17.53
CA LYS A 95 -10.59 -19.19 -17.73
C LYS A 95 -10.00 -17.80 -17.99
N ASN A 96 -10.76 -16.94 -18.65
CA ASN A 96 -10.35 -15.60 -19.01
C ASN A 96 -10.85 -14.53 -18.02
N ALA A 97 -11.28 -14.91 -16.81
CA ALA A 97 -11.88 -13.99 -15.83
C ALA A 97 -11.01 -12.74 -15.55
N LEU A 98 -9.69 -12.90 -15.40
CA LEU A 98 -8.77 -11.78 -15.20
C LEU A 98 -8.60 -10.90 -16.44
N LEU A 99 -8.54 -11.49 -17.64
CA LEU A 99 -8.48 -10.74 -18.89
C LEU A 99 -9.77 -9.95 -19.11
N ASN A 100 -10.91 -10.56 -18.81
CA ASN A 100 -12.22 -9.93 -18.92
C ASN A 100 -12.39 -8.80 -17.89
N TYR A 101 -11.90 -9.00 -16.66
CA TYR A 101 -11.87 -7.96 -15.63
C TYR A 101 -11.02 -6.76 -16.07
N TYR A 102 -9.89 -6.98 -16.74
CA TYR A 102 -9.05 -5.91 -17.27
C TYR A 102 -9.56 -5.29 -18.58
N ASN A 103 -10.47 -5.95 -19.31
CA ASN A 103 -11.02 -5.44 -20.56
C ASN A 103 -12.12 -4.37 -20.30
N PRO A 104 -11.94 -3.12 -20.73
CA PRO A 104 -12.95 -2.07 -20.56
C PRO A 104 -14.27 -2.37 -21.28
N ASP A 105 -14.26 -3.20 -22.33
CA ASP A 105 -15.49 -3.62 -23.06
C ASP A 105 -16.41 -4.51 -22.19
N HIS A 106 -15.97 -4.91 -20.99
CA HIS A 106 -16.71 -5.74 -20.05
C HIS A 106 -16.92 -5.09 -18.67
N ASN A 107 -16.53 -3.82 -18.53
CA ASN A 107 -16.68 -3.05 -17.30
C ASN A 107 -17.65 -1.89 -17.49
N PRO A 108 -18.34 -1.42 -16.44
CA PRO A 108 -19.05 -0.15 -16.50
C PRO A 108 -18.07 1.00 -16.74
N PRO A 109 -18.51 2.13 -17.35
CA PRO A 109 -17.70 3.33 -17.46
C PRO A 109 -17.16 3.77 -16.09
N THR A 110 -15.89 4.19 -16.02
CA THR A 110 -15.34 4.66 -14.73
C THR A 110 -16.10 5.90 -14.24
N PRO A 111 -16.20 6.11 -12.91
CA PRO A 111 -16.96 7.22 -12.36
C PRO A 111 -16.49 8.58 -12.89
N MET A 112 -17.44 9.50 -13.01
CA MET A 112 -17.17 10.90 -13.29
C MET A 112 -17.95 11.74 -12.29
N VAL A 113 -17.26 12.65 -11.59
CA VAL A 113 -17.79 13.31 -10.39
C VAL A 113 -17.67 14.83 -10.54
N GLU A 114 -18.78 15.53 -10.40
CA GLU A 114 -18.80 17.00 -10.37
C GLU A 114 -18.10 17.54 -9.12
N LEU A 115 -17.33 18.61 -9.26
CA LEU A 115 -16.75 19.35 -8.14
C LEU A 115 -17.81 20.33 -7.61
N PRO A 116 -18.35 20.17 -6.40
CA PRO A 116 -19.41 21.05 -5.89
C PRO A 116 -18.90 22.41 -5.38
N ASP A 117 -17.58 22.61 -5.31
CA ASP A 117 -16.94 23.82 -4.76
C ASP A 117 -15.65 24.14 -5.53
N HIS A 118 -15.73 25.14 -6.40
CA HIS A 118 -14.65 25.70 -7.23
C HIS A 118 -14.90 27.19 -7.53
N PRO A 119 -13.87 28.00 -7.84
CA PRO A 119 -14.02 29.47 -7.95
C PRO A 119 -14.90 29.96 -9.12
N TYR A 120 -15.08 29.14 -10.15
CA TYR A 120 -15.84 29.48 -11.37
C TYR A 120 -17.35 29.16 -11.34
N ILE A 121 -17.91 28.75 -10.19
CA ILE A 121 -19.37 28.53 -10.05
C ILE A 121 -20.18 29.80 -10.44
N PRO A 122 -19.81 31.04 -10.03
CA PRO A 122 -20.54 32.25 -10.43
C PRO A 122 -20.53 32.54 -11.93
N ASP A 123 -19.60 31.96 -12.69
CA ASP A 123 -19.49 32.13 -14.13
C ASP A 123 -20.34 31.14 -14.93
N GLY A 124 -21.07 30.23 -14.26
CA GLY A 124 -21.84 29.15 -14.89
C GLY A 124 -20.99 27.97 -15.36
N VAL A 125 -19.77 27.81 -14.81
CA VAL A 125 -18.89 26.68 -15.14
C VAL A 125 -19.22 25.48 -14.26
N ARG A 126 -19.15 24.27 -14.83
CA ARG A 126 -19.30 22.98 -14.13
C ARG A 126 -18.11 22.10 -14.43
N ILE A 127 -17.42 21.63 -13.39
CA ILE A 127 -16.13 20.93 -13.52
C ILE A 127 -16.25 19.49 -13.03
N TYR A 128 -15.88 18.53 -13.87
CA TYR A 128 -16.01 17.10 -13.62
C TYR A 128 -14.65 16.39 -13.60
N ALA A 129 -14.44 15.56 -12.58
CA ALA A 129 -13.29 14.68 -12.42
C ALA A 129 -13.58 13.29 -13.03
N LYS A 130 -12.89 12.90 -14.12
CA LYS A 130 -13.01 11.56 -14.72
C LYS A 130 -12.04 10.58 -14.04
N LEU A 131 -12.57 9.68 -13.21
CA LEU A 131 -11.81 8.88 -12.24
C LEU A 131 -11.23 7.59 -12.83
N MET A 132 -10.15 7.71 -13.62
CA MET A 132 -9.46 6.56 -14.24
C MET A 132 -8.64 5.73 -13.24
N ASN A 133 -8.46 6.22 -12.01
CA ASN A 133 -7.94 5.44 -10.89
C ASN A 133 -8.86 4.29 -10.45
N PHE A 134 -10.13 4.27 -10.90
CA PHE A 134 -11.05 3.13 -10.69
C PHE A 134 -10.88 1.99 -11.70
N LEU A 135 -9.94 2.09 -12.64
CA LEU A 135 -9.57 0.95 -13.48
C LEU A 135 -8.88 -0.14 -12.64
N PRO A 136 -8.94 -1.43 -13.05
CA PRO A 136 -8.40 -2.58 -12.30
C PRO A 136 -6.96 -2.45 -11.77
N ALA A 137 -6.07 -1.75 -12.49
CA ALA A 137 -4.69 -1.50 -12.07
C ALA A 137 -4.52 -0.27 -11.15
N GLY A 138 -5.62 0.35 -10.70
CA GLY A 138 -5.62 1.61 -9.95
C GLY A 138 -5.21 2.84 -10.77
N ASN A 139 -5.10 2.72 -12.11
CA ASN A 139 -4.54 3.78 -12.96
C ASN A 139 -4.93 3.70 -14.45
N VAL A 140 -4.85 4.86 -15.13
CA VAL A 140 -5.17 5.10 -16.55
C VAL A 140 -4.29 4.33 -17.55
N LYS A 141 -3.07 3.91 -17.18
CA LYS A 141 -2.13 3.24 -18.09
C LYS A 141 -2.42 1.76 -18.29
N SER A 142 -3.38 1.19 -17.56
CA SER A 142 -3.94 -0.13 -17.88
C SER A 142 -4.55 -0.20 -19.28
N LEU A 143 -5.17 0.89 -19.76
CA LEU A 143 -5.76 0.95 -21.11
C LEU A 143 -4.73 0.82 -22.24
N PRO A 144 -3.70 1.70 -22.35
CA PRO A 144 -2.66 1.55 -23.37
C PRO A 144 -1.84 0.27 -23.17
N ALA A 145 -1.55 -0.16 -21.93
CA ALA A 145 -0.84 -1.41 -21.69
C ALA A 145 -1.59 -2.62 -22.26
N LEU A 146 -2.90 -2.73 -22.01
CA LEU A 146 -3.74 -3.78 -22.60
C LEU A 146 -3.74 -3.70 -24.14
N ASN A 147 -3.98 -2.52 -24.70
CA ASN A 147 -4.14 -2.36 -26.15
C ASN A 147 -2.83 -2.60 -26.92
N MET A 148 -1.67 -2.17 -26.39
CA MET A 148 -0.37 -2.41 -26.99
C MET A 148 0.01 -3.90 -26.96
N LEU A 149 -0.25 -4.61 -25.85
CA LEU A 149 0.00 -6.05 -25.75
C LEU A 149 -0.98 -6.87 -26.60
N GLN A 150 -2.26 -6.46 -26.69
CA GLN A 150 -3.23 -7.08 -27.60
C GLN A 150 -2.86 -6.88 -29.08
N LYS A 151 -2.36 -5.69 -29.46
CA LYS A 151 -1.79 -5.43 -30.79
C LYS A 151 -0.63 -6.38 -31.08
N GLY A 152 0.36 -6.47 -30.19
CA GLY A 152 1.53 -7.33 -30.37
C GLY A 152 1.17 -8.82 -30.52
N LEU A 153 0.15 -9.30 -29.79
CA LEU A 153 -0.40 -10.66 -29.95
C LEU A 153 -1.09 -10.86 -31.30
N HIS A 154 -1.89 -9.87 -31.75
CA HIS A 154 -2.60 -9.93 -33.02
C HIS A 154 -1.64 -9.89 -34.23
N GLU A 155 -0.58 -9.10 -34.14
CA GLU A 155 0.44 -8.92 -35.18
C GLU A 155 1.59 -9.93 -35.10
N GLN A 156 1.53 -10.88 -34.16
CA GLN A 156 2.51 -11.96 -33.93
C GLN A 156 3.90 -11.50 -33.45
N GLU A 157 4.06 -10.22 -33.13
CA GLU A 157 5.22 -9.66 -32.40
C GLU A 157 5.37 -10.34 -31.02
N ILE A 158 4.25 -10.67 -30.37
CA ILE A 158 4.17 -11.54 -29.19
C ILE A 158 3.70 -12.92 -29.64
N ASN A 159 4.52 -13.94 -29.38
CA ASN A 159 4.26 -15.32 -29.78
C ASN A 159 4.67 -16.31 -28.67
N ALA A 160 4.59 -17.62 -28.93
CA ALA A 160 4.86 -18.65 -27.92
C ALA A 160 6.32 -18.69 -27.41
N GLY A 161 7.25 -18.02 -28.09
CA GLY A 161 8.63 -17.81 -27.63
C GLY A 161 8.81 -16.52 -26.81
N THR A 162 7.83 -15.62 -26.78
CA THR A 162 7.89 -14.37 -26.02
C THR A 162 7.60 -14.63 -24.54
N ASP A 163 8.59 -14.44 -23.67
CA ASP A 163 8.48 -14.67 -22.23
C ASP A 163 8.68 -13.41 -21.38
N THR A 164 9.15 -12.31 -21.97
CA THR A 164 9.55 -11.09 -21.27
C THR A 164 9.01 -9.83 -21.96
N VAL A 165 8.25 -9.00 -21.23
CA VAL A 165 8.00 -7.59 -21.65
C VAL A 165 9.12 -6.70 -21.13
N VAL A 166 9.63 -5.81 -21.97
CA VAL A 166 10.69 -4.85 -21.62
C VAL A 166 10.18 -3.42 -21.82
N GLU A 167 10.34 -2.51 -20.87
CA GLU A 167 9.92 -1.10 -21.03
C GLU A 167 10.69 -0.14 -20.13
N TYR A 168 10.89 1.11 -20.57
CA TYR A 168 11.37 2.20 -19.72
C TYR A 168 10.19 2.94 -19.08
N SER A 169 9.91 2.73 -17.78
CA SER A 169 8.90 3.49 -17.06
C SER A 169 9.04 3.41 -15.54
N SER A 170 9.05 4.56 -14.87
CA SER A 170 9.20 4.68 -13.41
C SER A 170 7.86 4.79 -12.64
N GLY A 171 6.76 4.29 -13.19
CA GLY A 171 5.44 4.41 -12.59
C GLY A 171 4.33 3.60 -13.29
N SER A 172 3.19 4.24 -13.51
CA SER A 172 1.91 3.57 -13.81
C SER A 172 1.90 2.72 -15.11
N THR A 173 2.72 3.04 -16.12
CA THR A 173 2.87 2.18 -17.32
C THR A 173 3.58 0.87 -16.97
N ALA A 174 4.69 0.90 -16.23
CA ALA A 174 5.41 -0.30 -15.81
C ALA A 174 4.53 -1.24 -14.98
N LEU A 175 3.85 -0.70 -13.97
CA LEU A 175 2.90 -1.46 -13.15
C LEU A 175 1.83 -2.15 -14.01
N SER A 176 1.23 -1.39 -14.92
CA SER A 176 0.16 -1.91 -15.79
C SER A 176 0.67 -2.98 -16.76
N LEU A 177 1.84 -2.79 -17.36
CA LEU A 177 2.46 -3.78 -18.24
C LEU A 177 2.80 -5.06 -17.46
N GLY A 178 3.42 -4.98 -16.28
CA GLY A 178 3.79 -6.17 -15.51
C GLY A 178 2.60 -6.99 -15.01
N ILE A 179 1.46 -6.36 -14.71
CA ILE A 179 0.23 -7.08 -14.39
C ILE A 179 -0.39 -7.72 -15.64
N ILE A 180 -0.54 -6.95 -16.73
CA ILE A 180 -1.30 -7.39 -17.90
C ILE A 180 -0.51 -8.39 -18.76
N SER A 181 0.82 -8.26 -18.85
CA SER A 181 1.69 -9.23 -19.51
C SER A 181 1.50 -10.63 -18.91
N LYS A 182 1.45 -10.72 -17.59
CA LYS A 182 1.22 -11.96 -16.84
C LYS A 182 -0.19 -12.53 -17.04
N ILE A 183 -1.22 -11.68 -17.15
CA ILE A 183 -2.58 -12.10 -17.51
C ILE A 183 -2.62 -12.69 -18.93
N LEU A 184 -1.81 -12.15 -19.84
CA LEU A 184 -1.67 -12.62 -21.22
C LEU A 184 -0.68 -13.79 -21.39
N GLY A 185 -0.10 -14.31 -20.31
CA GLY A 185 0.77 -15.49 -20.31
C GLY A 185 2.26 -15.21 -20.59
N ILE A 186 2.69 -13.95 -20.52
CA ILE A 186 4.10 -13.55 -20.58
C ILE A 186 4.65 -13.55 -19.15
N ASP A 187 5.65 -14.37 -18.86
CA ASP A 187 6.04 -14.72 -17.48
C ASP A 187 6.82 -13.60 -16.75
N ARG A 188 7.57 -12.75 -17.48
CA ARG A 188 8.47 -11.72 -16.94
C ARG A 188 8.15 -10.30 -17.42
N ALA A 189 8.50 -9.31 -16.59
CA ALA A 189 8.47 -7.89 -16.94
C ALA A 189 9.75 -7.21 -16.44
N GLU A 190 10.61 -6.82 -17.38
CA GLU A 190 11.93 -6.21 -17.16
C GLU A 190 11.84 -4.70 -17.42
N ILE A 191 11.84 -3.91 -16.34
CA ILE A 191 11.53 -2.49 -16.37
C ILE A 191 12.77 -1.66 -16.08
N TYR A 192 13.10 -0.76 -17.01
CA TYR A 192 14.17 0.21 -16.85
C TYR A 192 13.62 1.46 -16.17
N ILE A 193 14.29 1.93 -15.11
CA ILE A 193 13.87 3.09 -14.31
C ILE A 193 15.02 4.06 -14.10
N THR A 194 14.73 5.36 -13.94
CA THR A 194 15.74 6.34 -13.51
C THR A 194 16.20 6.08 -12.08
N ASN A 195 17.48 6.31 -11.79
CA ASN A 195 18.04 6.34 -10.43
C ASN A 195 17.44 7.44 -9.54
N LYS A 196 16.62 8.34 -10.10
CA LYS A 196 15.83 9.36 -9.38
C LYS A 196 14.39 8.89 -9.05
N THR A 197 14.17 7.57 -9.00
CA THR A 197 12.89 6.96 -8.58
C THR A 197 12.91 6.73 -7.06
N THR A 198 11.85 7.10 -6.35
CA THR A 198 11.77 6.96 -4.88
C THR A 198 11.74 5.50 -4.45
N GLN A 199 12.25 5.21 -3.24
CA GLN A 199 12.31 3.84 -2.73
C GLN A 199 10.92 3.20 -2.59
N THR A 200 9.90 3.99 -2.24
CA THR A 200 8.49 3.58 -2.19
C THR A 200 8.01 3.01 -3.53
N LYS A 201 8.33 3.69 -4.64
CA LYS A 201 7.98 3.24 -5.99
C LYS A 201 8.76 2.00 -6.41
N ILE A 202 10.05 1.93 -6.09
CA ILE A 202 10.88 0.75 -6.33
C ILE A 202 10.31 -0.47 -5.60
N ASN A 203 9.95 -0.32 -4.32
CA ASN A 203 9.35 -1.36 -3.51
C ASN A 203 7.96 -1.77 -4.03
N MET A 204 7.13 -0.81 -4.44
CA MET A 204 5.85 -1.05 -5.08
C MET A 204 5.99 -1.88 -6.37
N LEU A 205 6.86 -1.48 -7.31
CA LEU A 205 7.03 -2.23 -8.56
C LEU A 205 7.55 -3.66 -8.29
N ARG A 206 8.46 -3.83 -7.33
CA ARG A 206 8.94 -5.16 -6.89
C ARG A 206 7.86 -6.01 -6.23
N LEU A 207 6.91 -5.41 -5.50
CA LEU A 207 5.76 -6.11 -4.91
C LEU A 207 4.88 -6.78 -5.98
N PHE A 208 4.75 -6.15 -7.15
CA PHE A 208 4.05 -6.72 -8.31
C PHE A 208 4.91 -7.70 -9.14
N GLY A 209 6.13 -8.00 -8.71
CA GLY A 209 7.01 -8.98 -9.35
C GLY A 209 7.79 -8.47 -10.56
N LEU A 210 7.93 -7.14 -10.72
CA LEU A 210 8.72 -6.55 -11.80
C LEU A 210 10.22 -6.65 -11.49
N GLU A 211 10.99 -7.02 -12.50
CA GLU A 211 12.45 -6.99 -12.48
C GLU A 211 12.92 -5.58 -12.86
N LEU A 212 13.77 -4.95 -12.05
CA LEU A 212 14.10 -3.53 -12.20
C LEU A 212 15.58 -3.31 -12.56
N THR A 213 15.81 -2.68 -13.70
CA THR A 213 17.13 -2.20 -14.14
C THR A 213 17.23 -0.69 -13.86
N VAL A 214 18.10 -0.30 -12.93
CA VAL A 214 18.28 1.12 -12.56
C VAL A 214 19.27 1.78 -13.52
N PHE A 215 18.79 2.80 -14.23
CA PHE A 215 19.53 3.59 -15.20
C PHE A 215 19.90 4.97 -14.64
N GLY A 216 21.15 5.38 -14.75
CA GLY A 216 21.62 6.69 -14.30
C GLY A 216 21.25 7.80 -15.29
N GLY A 217 20.93 9.01 -14.80
CA GLY A 217 20.82 10.21 -15.64
C GLY A 217 19.70 11.17 -15.25
N PRO A 218 18.96 11.76 -16.22
CA PRO A 218 17.81 12.60 -15.91
C PRO A 218 16.66 11.80 -15.27
N SER A 219 15.76 12.51 -14.57
CA SER A 219 14.54 11.93 -13.99
C SER A 219 13.51 11.56 -15.07
N GLN A 220 13.61 12.22 -16.22
CA GLN A 220 12.84 11.97 -17.44
C GLN A 220 13.81 12.14 -18.63
N PRO A 221 14.27 11.05 -19.27
CA PRO A 221 15.15 11.15 -20.44
C PRO A 221 14.39 11.64 -21.68
N ALA A 222 15.11 12.21 -22.64
CA ALA A 222 14.60 12.45 -23.98
C ALA A 222 14.28 11.12 -24.68
N MET A 223 13.36 11.14 -25.65
CA MET A 223 12.81 9.91 -26.26
C MET A 223 13.74 9.31 -27.33
N ASP A 224 14.63 10.14 -27.86
CA ASP A 224 15.55 9.91 -28.97
C ASP A 224 17.02 9.83 -28.51
N ASP A 225 17.29 10.00 -27.20
CA ASP A 225 18.62 9.87 -26.61
C ASP A 225 19.16 8.44 -26.82
N PRO A 226 20.17 8.25 -27.71
CA PRO A 226 20.65 6.93 -28.11
C PRO A 226 21.47 6.24 -27.00
N ILE A 227 21.90 6.98 -25.98
CA ILE A 227 22.56 6.44 -24.78
C ILE A 227 21.63 6.48 -23.56
N GLY A 228 20.36 6.83 -23.75
CA GLY A 228 19.35 6.93 -22.71
C GLY A 228 18.69 5.59 -22.38
N GLY A 229 18.08 5.52 -21.19
CA GLY A 229 17.41 4.29 -20.73
C GLY A 229 16.23 3.84 -21.60
N ILE A 230 15.63 4.74 -22.41
CA ILE A 230 14.58 4.39 -23.38
C ILE A 230 15.19 3.59 -24.54
N ALA A 231 16.32 4.03 -25.10
CA ALA A 231 17.05 3.28 -26.13
C ALA A 231 17.50 1.92 -25.59
N ALA A 232 18.09 1.88 -24.40
CA ALA A 232 18.51 0.63 -23.76
C ALA A 232 17.34 -0.38 -23.56
N ALA A 233 16.13 0.10 -23.24
CA ALA A 233 14.95 -0.75 -23.13
C ALA A 233 14.43 -1.25 -24.49
N ARG A 234 14.52 -0.43 -25.55
CA ARG A 234 14.23 -0.84 -26.94
C ARG A 234 15.19 -1.92 -27.42
N ASP A 235 16.50 -1.70 -27.27
CA ASP A 235 17.55 -2.66 -27.66
C ASP A 235 17.37 -4.00 -26.94
N ARG A 236 17.16 -3.94 -25.62
CA ARG A 236 16.88 -5.13 -24.80
C ARG A 236 15.58 -5.83 -25.21
N GLY A 237 14.58 -5.08 -25.65
CA GLY A 237 13.31 -5.58 -26.18
C GLY A 237 13.40 -6.25 -27.55
N ALA A 238 14.42 -5.92 -28.35
CA ALA A 238 14.69 -6.53 -29.65
C ALA A 238 15.39 -7.91 -29.56
N HIS A 239 15.80 -8.32 -28.35
CA HIS A 239 16.39 -9.65 -28.13
C HIS A 239 15.35 -10.78 -28.31
N PRO A 240 15.75 -11.99 -28.75
CA PRO A 240 14.86 -13.14 -28.82
C PRO A 240 14.10 -13.40 -27.51
N GLY A 241 12.80 -13.65 -27.63
CA GLY A 241 11.88 -13.88 -26.49
C GLY A 241 11.40 -12.63 -25.76
N CYS A 242 11.89 -11.45 -26.14
CA CYS A 242 11.49 -10.18 -25.54
C CYS A 242 10.51 -9.40 -26.43
N PHE A 243 9.76 -8.48 -25.82
CA PHE A 243 8.87 -7.54 -26.51
C PHE A 243 8.92 -6.18 -25.83
N ASN A 244 9.28 -5.12 -26.57
CA ASN A 244 9.12 -3.74 -26.10
C ASN A 244 7.82 -3.13 -26.67
N PRO A 245 6.86 -2.70 -25.83
CA PRO A 245 5.63 -2.09 -26.31
C PRO A 245 5.79 -0.70 -26.95
N ASP A 246 6.94 -0.04 -26.75
CA ASP A 246 7.24 1.35 -27.06
C ASP A 246 6.10 2.34 -26.81
N GLN A 247 5.87 2.71 -25.55
CA GLN A 247 4.79 3.62 -25.19
C GLN A 247 4.86 5.02 -25.85
N TYR A 248 5.93 5.40 -26.55
CA TYR A 248 6.11 6.74 -27.13
C TYR A 248 5.93 6.80 -28.65
N ASP A 249 6.02 5.66 -29.34
CA ASP A 249 5.79 5.54 -30.79
C ASP A 249 4.56 4.67 -31.12
N ASN A 250 4.21 3.70 -30.27
CA ASN A 250 3.15 2.73 -30.58
C ASN A 250 1.75 3.38 -30.63
N PRO A 251 1.06 3.38 -31.79
CA PRO A 251 -0.23 4.04 -31.94
C PRO A 251 -1.35 3.37 -31.12
N ALA A 252 -1.17 2.13 -30.66
CA ALA A 252 -2.12 1.49 -29.74
C ALA A 252 -2.17 2.19 -28.37
N ASN A 253 -1.18 3.02 -28.00
CA ASN A 253 -1.25 3.84 -26.79
C ASN A 253 -2.41 4.85 -26.86
N PHE A 254 -2.39 5.75 -27.84
CA PHE A 254 -3.50 6.70 -28.00
C PHE A 254 -4.77 6.04 -28.54
N GLY A 255 -4.64 4.99 -29.36
CA GLY A 255 -5.76 4.18 -29.85
C GLY A 255 -6.63 3.60 -28.73
N ALA A 256 -6.05 3.26 -27.57
CA ALA A 256 -6.81 2.83 -26.40
C ALA A 256 -7.78 3.92 -25.89
N HIS A 257 -7.38 5.18 -25.98
CA HIS A 257 -8.18 6.32 -25.53
C HIS A 257 -9.23 6.72 -26.57
N VAL A 258 -8.98 6.51 -27.87
CA VAL A 258 -10.00 6.57 -28.93
C VAL A 258 -11.05 5.47 -28.73
N LYS A 259 -10.62 4.25 -28.43
CA LYS A 259 -11.51 3.08 -28.26
C LYS A 259 -12.38 3.17 -27.00
N TRP A 260 -11.85 3.69 -25.90
CA TRP A 260 -12.51 3.58 -24.59
C TRP A 260 -12.74 4.90 -23.85
N THR A 261 -11.75 5.80 -23.77
CA THR A 261 -11.85 6.98 -22.90
C THR A 261 -12.75 8.07 -23.46
N GLY A 262 -12.56 8.42 -24.74
CA GLY A 262 -13.44 9.37 -25.44
C GLY A 262 -14.90 8.95 -25.45
N PRO A 263 -15.24 7.72 -25.88
CA PRO A 263 -16.60 7.20 -25.87
C PRO A 263 -17.25 7.25 -24.49
N GLN A 264 -16.54 6.84 -23.43
CA GLN A 264 -17.08 6.89 -22.07
C GLN A 264 -17.40 8.33 -21.62
N ILE A 265 -16.48 9.27 -21.83
CA ILE A 265 -16.70 10.68 -21.43
C ILE A 265 -17.90 11.25 -22.18
N TYR A 266 -17.99 11.06 -23.50
CA TYR A 266 -19.10 11.58 -24.29
C TYR A 266 -20.43 10.91 -23.94
N GLN A 267 -20.46 9.60 -23.70
CA GLN A 267 -21.66 8.88 -23.25
C GLN A 267 -22.16 9.37 -21.89
N GLN A 268 -21.24 9.69 -20.97
CA GLN A 268 -21.59 10.17 -19.62
C GLN A 268 -21.94 11.66 -19.58
N LEU A 269 -21.46 12.48 -20.53
CA LEU A 269 -21.60 13.94 -20.50
C LEU A 269 -21.56 14.57 -21.92
N PRO A 270 -22.59 14.38 -22.77
CA PRO A 270 -22.61 14.87 -24.15
C PRO A 270 -22.49 16.40 -24.29
N GLN A 271 -22.87 17.13 -23.24
CA GLN A 271 -22.80 18.59 -23.20
C GLN A 271 -21.37 19.14 -22.98
N ILE A 272 -20.36 18.29 -22.78
CA ILE A 272 -18.94 18.70 -22.63
C ILE A 272 -18.52 19.76 -23.66
N LYS A 273 -17.76 20.74 -23.17
CA LYS A 273 -17.19 21.87 -23.92
C LYS A 273 -15.66 21.93 -23.82
N VAL A 274 -15.11 21.53 -22.67
CA VAL A 274 -13.67 21.56 -22.39
C VAL A 274 -13.21 20.21 -21.87
N PHE A 275 -12.12 19.69 -22.42
CA PHE A 275 -11.43 18.48 -21.96
C PHE A 275 -9.98 18.80 -21.61
N ALA A 276 -9.53 18.45 -20.40
CA ALA A 276 -8.17 18.69 -19.92
C ALA A 276 -7.45 17.40 -19.53
N ALA A 277 -6.23 17.20 -20.04
CA ALA A 277 -5.44 16.01 -19.78
C ALA A 277 -3.92 16.28 -19.65
N PRO A 278 -3.19 15.47 -18.87
CA PRO A 278 -1.76 15.66 -18.67
C PRO A 278 -0.91 15.06 -19.80
N GLY A 279 0.02 15.86 -20.30
CA GLY A 279 1.00 15.50 -21.33
C GLY A 279 2.17 14.67 -20.78
N GLY A 280 1.95 13.36 -20.62
CA GLY A 280 3.02 12.38 -20.35
C GLY A 280 3.55 11.73 -21.62
N THR A 281 2.96 10.58 -21.99
CA THR A 281 3.07 10.00 -23.34
C THR A 281 2.24 10.75 -24.39
N THR A 282 1.55 11.83 -24.00
CA THR A 282 0.43 12.52 -24.69
C THR A 282 -0.75 11.65 -25.16
N GLY A 283 -0.64 10.30 -25.20
CA GLY A 283 -1.68 9.42 -25.75
C GLY A 283 -3.08 9.53 -25.13
N THR A 284 -3.20 9.88 -23.85
CA THR A 284 -4.49 10.11 -23.18
C THR A 284 -5.17 11.38 -23.68
N LEU A 285 -4.42 12.47 -23.85
CA LEU A 285 -4.89 13.67 -24.52
C LEU A 285 -5.25 13.35 -25.97
N THR A 286 -4.29 12.81 -26.73
CA THR A 286 -4.45 12.54 -28.17
C THR A 286 -5.70 11.73 -28.46
N GLY A 287 -5.82 10.51 -27.92
CA GLY A 287 -6.91 9.62 -28.31
C GLY A 287 -8.28 10.07 -27.81
N THR A 288 -8.34 10.70 -26.63
CA THR A 288 -9.60 11.22 -26.10
C THR A 288 -10.06 12.42 -26.93
N SER A 289 -9.18 13.38 -27.21
CA SER A 289 -9.48 14.55 -28.05
C SER A 289 -9.78 14.17 -29.51
N THR A 290 -9.07 13.20 -30.10
CA THR A 290 -9.39 12.67 -31.44
C THR A 290 -10.83 12.16 -31.50
N TYR A 291 -11.28 11.39 -30.51
CA TYR A 291 -12.66 10.92 -30.47
C TYR A 291 -13.65 12.05 -30.23
N LEU A 292 -13.42 12.87 -29.20
CA LEU A 292 -14.32 13.95 -28.81
C LEU A 292 -14.54 14.96 -29.95
N LYS A 293 -13.47 15.46 -30.57
CA LYS A 293 -13.56 16.36 -31.73
C LYS A 293 -14.14 15.67 -32.98
N GLY A 294 -14.00 14.34 -33.10
CA GLY A 294 -14.62 13.57 -34.17
C GLY A 294 -16.15 13.47 -34.05
N VAL A 295 -16.69 13.61 -32.84
CA VAL A 295 -18.15 13.64 -32.58
C VAL A 295 -18.67 15.08 -32.49
N LYS A 296 -17.90 15.99 -31.90
CA LYS A 296 -18.28 17.36 -31.58
C LYS A 296 -17.04 18.29 -31.73
N PRO A 297 -16.78 18.81 -32.94
CA PRO A 297 -15.53 19.51 -33.27
C PRO A 297 -15.20 20.74 -32.40
N GLU A 298 -16.22 21.40 -31.84
CA GLU A 298 -16.10 22.58 -30.99
C GLU A 298 -15.62 22.29 -29.56
N ILE A 299 -15.39 21.02 -29.18
CA ILE A 299 -14.79 20.70 -27.88
C ILE A 299 -13.34 21.19 -27.85
N MET A 300 -13.05 22.06 -26.87
CA MET A 300 -11.70 22.56 -26.58
C MET A 300 -10.89 21.54 -25.79
N SER A 301 -9.65 21.30 -26.22
CA SER A 301 -8.72 20.34 -25.63
C SER A 301 -7.50 21.06 -25.05
N VAL A 302 -7.36 20.98 -23.73
CA VAL A 302 -6.33 21.64 -22.93
C VAL A 302 -5.25 20.63 -22.55
N ALA A 303 -4.03 20.86 -23.03
CA ALA A 303 -2.87 20.04 -22.72
C ALA A 303 -2.10 20.62 -21.52
N ALA A 304 -2.12 19.90 -20.41
CA ALA A 304 -1.37 20.28 -19.21
C ALA A 304 0.03 19.64 -19.24
N PHE A 305 1.10 20.44 -19.23
CA PHE A 305 2.49 19.97 -19.12
C PHE A 305 3.11 20.45 -17.81
N THR A 306 4.20 19.81 -17.38
CA THR A 306 4.98 20.29 -16.23
C THR A 306 5.83 21.49 -16.64
N ALA A 307 5.89 22.52 -15.80
CA ALA A 307 6.78 23.66 -15.97
C ALA A 307 8.25 23.24 -16.11
N SER A 308 9.01 23.99 -16.90
CA SER A 308 10.43 23.71 -17.14
C SER A 308 11.26 23.64 -15.84
N GLY A 309 12.08 22.61 -15.70
CA GLY A 309 12.91 22.36 -14.50
C GLY A 309 12.21 21.63 -13.36
N GLU A 310 10.88 21.52 -13.38
CA GLU A 310 10.09 20.85 -12.34
C GLU A 310 9.73 19.38 -12.70
N ARG A 311 9.11 18.67 -11.75
CA ARG A 311 8.67 17.27 -11.94
C ARG A 311 7.33 16.98 -11.28
N VAL A 312 6.31 16.69 -12.10
CA VAL A 312 5.12 15.96 -11.69
C VAL A 312 5.25 14.50 -12.14
N PRO A 313 4.98 13.49 -11.30
CA PRO A 313 4.99 12.09 -11.72
C PRO A 313 3.95 11.77 -12.79
N GLY A 314 4.40 11.30 -13.96
CA GLY A 314 3.54 10.95 -15.10
C GLY A 314 3.62 11.93 -16.26
N PRO A 315 3.21 13.21 -16.10
CA PRO A 315 3.41 14.27 -17.07
C PRO A 315 4.90 14.56 -17.30
N ARG A 316 5.20 15.21 -18.42
CA ARG A 316 6.54 15.67 -18.81
C ARG A 316 6.49 17.17 -19.10
N THR A 317 7.65 17.79 -19.25
CA THR A 317 7.75 19.17 -19.79
C THR A 317 7.44 19.17 -21.28
N LEU A 318 6.95 20.31 -21.79
CA LEU A 318 6.64 20.50 -23.22
C LEU A 318 7.87 20.25 -24.14
N GLY A 319 9.08 20.49 -23.64
CA GLY A 319 10.33 20.18 -24.34
C GLY A 319 10.53 18.67 -24.57
N LEU A 320 10.23 17.85 -23.56
CA LEU A 320 10.45 16.39 -23.59
C LEU A 320 9.36 15.61 -24.35
N THR A 321 8.31 16.28 -24.83
CA THR A 321 7.23 15.66 -25.63
C THR A 321 7.25 16.07 -27.10
N ARG A 322 8.27 16.83 -27.53
CA ARG A 322 8.45 17.27 -28.92
C ARG A 322 8.57 16.09 -29.89
N ASP A 323 9.23 15.02 -29.45
CA ASP A 323 9.64 13.88 -30.27
C ASP A 323 8.66 12.69 -30.20
N VAL A 324 7.61 12.79 -29.38
CA VAL A 324 6.49 11.85 -29.35
C VAL A 324 5.76 11.89 -30.69
N LYS A 325 5.66 10.75 -31.38
CA LYS A 325 5.16 10.67 -32.76
C LYS A 325 3.64 10.80 -32.91
N PHE A 326 2.90 10.78 -31.79
CA PHE A 326 1.44 10.90 -31.80
C PHE A 326 0.98 12.28 -32.33
N PRO A 327 -0.18 12.37 -33.00
CA PRO A 327 -0.73 13.63 -33.53
C PRO A 327 -1.35 14.52 -32.44
N TRP A 328 -0.63 14.70 -31.32
CA TRP A 328 -1.14 15.39 -30.14
C TRP A 328 -1.32 16.89 -30.37
N LYS A 329 -0.43 17.52 -31.15
CA LYS A 329 -0.49 18.96 -31.48
C LYS A 329 -1.73 19.30 -32.32
N GLN A 330 -2.13 18.38 -33.21
CA GLN A 330 -3.26 18.54 -34.12
C GLN A 330 -4.63 18.52 -33.41
N VAL A 331 -4.69 17.97 -32.20
CA VAL A 331 -5.92 17.86 -31.39
C VAL A 331 -5.88 18.69 -30.12
N THR A 332 -4.84 19.51 -29.93
CA THR A 332 -4.67 20.41 -28.79
C THR A 332 -5.00 21.83 -29.23
N ASP A 333 -5.94 22.48 -28.54
CA ASP A 333 -6.28 23.88 -28.80
C ASP A 333 -5.48 24.82 -27.87
N GLU A 334 -5.21 24.37 -26.64
CA GLU A 334 -4.52 25.16 -25.61
C GLU A 334 -3.42 24.36 -24.91
N ILE A 335 -2.29 25.01 -24.65
CA ILE A 335 -1.15 24.45 -23.90
C ILE A 335 -0.96 25.26 -22.63
N ILE A 336 -0.85 24.58 -21.50
CA ILE A 336 -0.66 25.18 -20.18
C ILE A 336 0.45 24.42 -19.44
N GLU A 337 1.47 25.16 -19.00
CA GLU A 337 2.51 24.63 -18.12
C GLU A 337 2.14 24.92 -16.66
N ILE A 338 2.18 23.88 -15.82
CA ILE A 338 1.78 23.92 -14.41
C ILE A 338 2.98 23.53 -13.53
N GLY A 339 3.18 24.27 -12.43
CA GLY A 339 4.23 24.01 -11.45
C GLY A 339 3.94 22.76 -10.61
N ALA A 340 4.99 22.14 -10.06
CA ALA A 340 4.82 20.94 -9.24
C ALA A 340 4.11 21.23 -7.91
N GLN A 341 4.34 22.39 -7.28
CA GLN A 341 3.62 22.77 -6.06
C GLN A 341 2.11 22.85 -6.29
N GLU A 342 1.67 23.62 -7.30
CA GLU A 342 0.26 23.76 -7.68
C GLU A 342 -0.40 22.41 -8.00
N ALA A 343 0.28 21.55 -8.77
CA ALA A 343 -0.19 20.21 -9.09
C ALA A 343 -0.40 19.32 -7.86
N PHE A 344 0.51 19.38 -6.89
CA PHE A 344 0.44 18.60 -5.66
C PHE A 344 -0.60 19.18 -4.69
N ASP A 345 -0.71 20.51 -4.57
CA ASP A 345 -1.69 21.19 -3.72
C ASP A 345 -3.12 20.92 -4.17
N HIS A 346 -3.44 21.08 -5.46
CA HIS A 346 -4.76 20.74 -5.98
C HIS A 346 -5.12 19.27 -5.77
N SER A 347 -4.15 18.36 -5.93
CA SER A 347 -4.34 16.94 -5.67
C SER A 347 -4.59 16.64 -4.18
N LEU A 348 -3.86 17.28 -3.26
CA LEU A 348 -4.05 17.15 -1.82
C LEU A 348 -5.43 17.69 -1.37
N LEU A 349 -5.85 18.83 -1.93
CA LEU A 349 -7.15 19.43 -1.66
C LEU A 349 -8.31 18.57 -2.22
N LEU A 350 -8.16 17.99 -3.42
CA LEU A 350 -9.11 17.01 -3.97
C LEU A 350 -9.23 15.79 -3.06
N CYS A 351 -8.11 15.23 -2.57
CA CYS A 351 -8.11 14.09 -1.66
C CYS A 351 -8.89 14.39 -0.37
N ARG A 352 -8.76 15.61 0.18
CA ARG A 352 -9.49 16.05 1.38
C ARG A 352 -10.98 16.28 1.14
N LYS A 353 -11.37 16.60 -0.09
CA LYS A 353 -12.77 16.67 -0.55
C LYS A 353 -13.33 15.31 -1.01
N GLY A 354 -12.61 14.21 -0.79
CA GLY A 354 -13.05 12.84 -1.09
C GLY A 354 -12.67 12.31 -2.48
N ILE A 355 -12.04 13.12 -3.33
CA ILE A 355 -11.55 12.71 -4.66
C ILE A 355 -10.08 12.30 -4.51
N VAL A 356 -9.86 11.04 -4.14
CA VAL A 356 -8.53 10.50 -3.77
C VAL A 356 -7.70 10.19 -5.02
N VAL A 357 -6.91 11.18 -5.48
CA VAL A 357 -6.21 11.14 -6.78
C VAL A 357 -4.79 11.72 -6.72
N GLY A 358 -3.89 11.20 -7.55
CA GLY A 358 -2.48 11.62 -7.64
C GLY A 358 -2.23 13.00 -8.26
N PRO A 359 -0.98 13.50 -8.22
CA PRO A 359 -0.62 14.89 -8.54
C PRO A 359 -0.80 15.26 -10.01
N SER A 360 -0.73 14.32 -10.95
CA SER A 360 -1.07 14.59 -12.36
C SER A 360 -2.54 14.98 -12.57
N SER A 361 -3.41 14.55 -11.64
CA SER A 361 -4.84 14.89 -11.62
C SER A 361 -5.05 16.31 -11.09
N GLY A 362 -4.31 16.69 -10.04
CA GLY A 362 -4.27 18.08 -9.56
C GLY A 362 -3.71 19.04 -10.62
N MET A 363 -2.67 18.62 -11.35
CA MET A 363 -2.13 19.36 -12.50
C MET A 363 -3.17 19.55 -13.63
N SER A 364 -4.06 18.57 -13.82
CA SER A 364 -5.12 18.64 -14.83
C SER A 364 -6.25 19.58 -14.41
N LEU A 365 -6.58 19.62 -13.11
CA LEU A 365 -7.52 20.61 -12.56
C LEU A 365 -6.93 22.03 -12.60
N ALA A 366 -5.65 22.20 -12.24
CA ALA A 366 -4.94 23.47 -12.33
C ALA A 366 -5.01 24.04 -13.76
N ALA A 367 -4.73 23.22 -14.77
CA ALA A 367 -4.86 23.63 -16.17
C ALA A 367 -6.29 24.03 -16.57
N VAL A 368 -7.34 23.41 -16.03
CA VAL A 368 -8.73 23.88 -16.23
C VAL A 368 -8.90 25.28 -15.62
N TYR A 369 -8.42 25.53 -14.41
CA TYR A 369 -8.49 26.85 -13.79
C TYR A 369 -7.70 27.91 -14.57
N SER A 370 -6.45 27.64 -14.94
CA SER A 370 -5.63 28.57 -15.74
C SER A 370 -6.25 28.85 -17.12
N PHE A 371 -6.88 27.86 -17.76
CA PHE A 371 -7.61 28.05 -19.02
C PHE A 371 -8.83 28.96 -18.84
N LEU A 372 -9.67 28.69 -17.84
CA LEU A 372 -10.86 29.49 -17.56
C LEU A 372 -10.49 30.94 -17.20
N GLU A 373 -9.44 31.14 -16.40
CA GLU A 373 -8.94 32.48 -16.06
C GLU A 373 -8.45 33.25 -17.29
N ARG A 374 -7.72 32.59 -18.19
CA ARG A 374 -7.28 33.17 -19.47
C ARG A 374 -8.48 33.56 -20.34
N ARG A 375 -9.50 32.71 -20.45
CA ARG A 375 -10.71 33.00 -21.25
C ARG A 375 -11.55 34.12 -20.63
N LYS A 376 -11.66 34.15 -19.30
CA LYS A 376 -12.37 35.19 -18.53
C LYS A 376 -11.69 36.56 -18.64
N SER A 377 -10.38 36.62 -18.41
CA SER A 377 -9.61 37.87 -18.54
C SER A 377 -9.57 38.44 -19.97
N LEU A 378 -9.69 37.58 -20.99
CA LEU A 378 -9.82 37.97 -22.40
C LEU A 378 -11.27 38.27 -22.84
N GLY A 379 -12.27 38.13 -21.96
CA GLY A 379 -13.69 38.33 -22.32
C GLY A 379 -14.26 37.29 -23.29
N SER A 380 -13.60 36.15 -23.46
CA SER A 380 -13.95 35.09 -24.42
C SER A 380 -14.53 33.83 -23.76
N LEU A 381 -14.89 33.92 -22.47
CA LEU A 381 -15.48 32.81 -21.71
C LEU A 381 -16.85 32.40 -22.26
N ASP A 382 -17.67 33.35 -22.70
CA ASP A 382 -19.03 33.10 -23.19
C ASP A 382 -19.08 32.29 -24.49
N GLU A 383 -18.01 32.29 -25.30
CA GLU A 383 -17.84 31.44 -26.49
C GLU A 383 -17.92 29.94 -26.16
N LEU A 384 -17.65 29.55 -24.91
CA LEU A 384 -17.67 28.16 -24.46
C LEU A 384 -19.04 27.67 -23.99
N ARG A 385 -20.05 28.56 -23.88
CA ARG A 385 -21.37 28.19 -23.32
C ARG A 385 -22.12 27.20 -24.21
N ASP A 386 -22.93 26.35 -23.60
CA ASP A 386 -23.97 25.58 -24.28
C ASP A 386 -25.30 26.36 -24.36
N GLU A 387 -26.34 25.71 -24.89
CA GLU A 387 -27.69 26.26 -25.05
C GLU A 387 -28.36 26.59 -23.71
N GLN A 388 -27.87 25.99 -22.61
CA GLN A 388 -28.32 26.21 -21.24
C GLN A 388 -27.53 27.34 -20.55
N GLY A 389 -26.49 27.88 -21.21
CA GLY A 389 -25.60 28.89 -20.67
C GLY A 389 -24.49 28.33 -19.78
N GLU A 390 -24.38 27.00 -19.64
CA GLU A 390 -23.37 26.33 -18.82
C GLU A 390 -22.05 26.14 -19.61
N ILE A 391 -20.93 26.04 -18.89
CA ILE A 391 -19.62 25.68 -19.46
C ILE A 391 -19.17 24.39 -18.79
N THR A 392 -19.32 23.28 -19.50
CA THR A 392 -19.02 21.95 -18.97
C THR A 392 -17.56 21.53 -19.26
N CYS A 393 -16.77 21.40 -18.20
CA CYS A 393 -15.35 21.03 -18.23
C CYS A 393 -15.12 19.63 -17.63
N VAL A 394 -14.30 18.80 -18.28
CA VAL A 394 -13.86 17.49 -17.75
C VAL A 394 -12.34 17.45 -17.65
N PHE A 395 -11.80 17.08 -16.49
CA PHE A 395 -10.38 16.83 -16.29
C PHE A 395 -10.08 15.38 -15.92
N MET A 396 -8.91 14.89 -16.32
CA MET A 396 -8.50 13.50 -16.12
C MET A 396 -7.88 13.26 -14.74
N CYS A 397 -8.43 12.29 -14.00
CA CYS A 397 -7.83 11.76 -12.77
C CYS A 397 -7.14 10.42 -13.06
N CYS A 398 -5.81 10.41 -13.04
CA CYS A 398 -5.02 9.34 -13.68
C CYS A 398 -4.71 8.14 -12.79
N ASP A 399 -4.48 8.35 -11.49
CA ASP A 399 -4.04 7.32 -10.54
C ASP A 399 -4.30 7.75 -9.08
N PHE A 400 -3.98 6.87 -8.13
CA PHE A 400 -4.07 7.14 -6.69
C PHE A 400 -2.82 7.87 -6.15
N PRO A 401 -2.96 8.64 -5.04
CA PRO A 401 -1.86 9.42 -4.47
C PRO A 401 -0.81 8.60 -3.70
N PHE A 402 -1.15 7.37 -3.28
CA PHE A 402 -0.40 6.62 -2.26
C PHE A 402 1.08 6.38 -2.60
N GLN A 403 1.40 6.14 -3.88
CA GLN A 403 2.77 5.94 -4.39
C GLN A 403 3.65 7.22 -4.37
N TYR A 404 3.14 8.34 -3.87
CA TYR A 404 3.81 9.64 -3.82
C TYR A 404 3.90 10.23 -2.40
N VAL A 405 3.37 9.55 -1.38
CA VAL A 405 3.18 10.09 -0.02
C VAL A 405 4.48 10.36 0.73
N ASP A 406 5.39 9.38 0.77
CA ASP A 406 6.55 9.40 1.69
C ASP A 406 7.49 10.60 1.49
N ASP A 407 7.74 10.97 0.23
CA ASP A 407 8.67 12.05 -0.14
C ASP A 407 7.98 13.21 -0.88
N GLU A 408 7.18 12.90 -1.92
CA GLU A 408 6.85 13.93 -2.93
C GLU A 408 5.78 14.91 -2.44
N TYR A 409 4.73 14.47 -1.75
CA TYR A 409 3.72 15.40 -1.21
C TYR A 409 4.29 16.30 -0.11
N ILE A 410 5.07 15.75 0.82
CA ILE A 410 5.63 16.51 1.95
C ILE A 410 6.62 17.57 1.46
N GLN A 411 7.40 17.26 0.41
CA GLN A 411 8.40 18.19 -0.14
C GLN A 411 7.83 19.26 -1.09
N LYS A 412 6.70 18.99 -1.77
CA LYS A 412 6.19 19.85 -2.86
C LYS A 412 4.99 20.70 -2.48
N CYS A 413 4.14 20.22 -1.57
CA CYS A 413 2.96 20.97 -1.18
C CYS A 413 3.33 22.30 -0.49
N SER A 414 2.42 23.27 -0.56
CA SER A 414 2.56 24.53 0.17
C SER A 414 2.70 24.29 1.69
N PRO A 415 3.60 25.02 2.38
CA PRO A 415 3.74 24.94 3.83
C PRO A 415 2.42 25.18 4.56
N GLY A 416 2.19 24.45 5.65
CA GLY A 416 0.97 24.56 6.45
C GLY A 416 -0.25 23.79 5.90
N LEU A 417 -0.17 23.21 4.69
CA LEU A 417 -1.24 22.31 4.25
C LEU A 417 -1.29 21.03 5.09
N PHE A 418 -0.16 20.47 5.54
CA PHE A 418 -0.14 19.32 6.44
C PHE A 418 -0.36 19.74 7.90
N PRO A 419 -1.35 19.17 8.62
CA PRO A 419 -1.49 19.37 10.06
C PRO A 419 -0.25 18.89 10.83
N PRO A 420 0.08 19.49 11.98
CA PRO A 420 1.22 19.08 12.79
C PRO A 420 1.01 17.67 13.38
N ILE A 421 2.10 16.93 13.53
CA ILE A 421 2.11 15.69 14.31
C ILE A 421 2.39 16.08 15.77
N HIS A 422 1.39 15.97 16.64
CA HIS A 422 1.59 16.15 18.08
C HIS A 422 2.40 14.98 18.64
N ASN A 423 3.40 15.26 19.48
CA ASN A 423 4.34 14.27 20.03
C ASN A 423 5.12 13.47 18.96
N GLN A 424 5.52 14.12 17.85
CA GLN A 424 6.21 13.50 16.72
C GLN A 424 7.50 12.75 17.12
N GLU A 425 8.13 13.16 18.21
CA GLU A 425 9.32 12.55 18.80
C GLU A 425 9.09 11.07 19.15
N LEU A 426 7.85 10.70 19.53
CA LEU A 426 7.49 9.32 19.87
C LEU A 426 7.53 8.36 18.68
N LEU A 427 7.56 8.86 17.43
CA LEU A 427 7.75 8.02 16.23
C LEU A 427 9.12 7.30 16.19
N LYS A 428 10.02 7.61 17.12
CA LYS A 428 11.37 7.03 17.23
C LYS A 428 11.68 6.46 18.62
N VAL A 429 10.70 6.40 19.53
CA VAL A 429 10.89 6.10 20.95
C VAL A 429 9.98 4.96 21.39
N ASP A 430 10.53 4.04 22.16
CA ASP A 430 9.86 2.81 22.66
C ASP A 430 9.08 2.01 21.59
N LEU A 431 9.66 1.88 20.39
CA LEU A 431 9.13 1.06 19.30
C LEU A 431 9.28 -0.45 19.52
N ASN A 432 9.58 -0.89 20.75
CA ASN A 432 9.75 -2.29 21.09
C ASN A 432 8.38 -2.98 21.15
N PRO A 433 8.24 -4.25 20.71
CA PRO A 433 7.01 -5.00 20.94
C PRO A 433 6.74 -5.12 22.44
N TYR A 434 5.47 -5.17 22.81
CA TYR A 434 5.01 -5.35 24.19
C TYR A 434 3.91 -6.41 24.24
N LEU A 435 4.01 -7.32 25.21
CA LEU A 435 3.10 -8.46 25.37
C LEU A 435 2.57 -8.48 26.81
N LEU A 436 1.27 -8.75 26.97
CA LEU A 436 0.60 -8.80 28.29
C LEU A 436 1.10 -9.98 29.13
N GLU A 437 1.59 -11.03 28.49
CA GLU A 437 2.20 -12.23 29.08
C GLU A 437 3.53 -11.93 29.80
N TRP A 438 4.08 -10.72 29.64
CA TRP A 438 5.23 -10.25 30.42
C TRP A 438 4.79 -9.56 31.73
N GLU A 439 3.50 -9.29 31.91
CA GLU A 439 2.94 -8.74 33.15
C GLU A 439 2.54 -9.88 34.09
N LEU A 440 3.14 -9.91 35.28
CA LEU A 440 2.85 -10.89 36.31
C LEU A 440 1.95 -10.27 37.38
N GLN A 441 0.89 -10.98 37.79
CA GLN A 441 0.20 -10.64 39.03
C GLN A 441 1.17 -10.78 40.21
N PRO A 442 1.05 -9.98 41.29
CA PRO A 442 1.99 -10.04 42.40
C PRO A 442 2.20 -11.44 43.01
N LEU A 443 1.13 -12.26 43.08
CA LEU A 443 1.24 -13.65 43.56
C LEU A 443 1.96 -14.58 42.56
N GLU A 444 1.88 -14.31 41.26
CA GLU A 444 2.60 -15.06 40.22
C GLU A 444 4.08 -14.69 40.21
N ALA A 445 4.39 -13.40 40.31
CA ALA A 445 5.74 -12.90 40.52
C ALA A 445 6.36 -13.53 41.79
N LYS A 446 5.61 -13.62 42.90
CA LYS A 446 6.08 -14.31 44.12
C LYS A 446 6.37 -15.80 43.87
N LYS A 447 5.48 -16.53 43.18
CA LYS A 447 5.71 -17.94 42.84
C LYS A 447 6.96 -18.12 41.98
N MET A 448 7.16 -17.25 40.99
CA MET A 448 8.35 -17.25 40.13
C MET A 448 9.62 -17.00 40.96
N MET A 449 9.62 -16.01 41.86
CA MET A 449 10.78 -15.64 42.69
C MET A 449 11.10 -16.66 43.80
N CYS A 450 10.11 -17.33 44.38
CA CYS A 450 10.33 -18.27 45.49
C CYS A 450 10.61 -19.71 45.05
N GLY A 451 10.32 -20.05 43.79
CA GLY A 451 10.33 -21.42 43.29
C GLY A 451 9.13 -22.25 43.75
N GLY A 452 8.72 -23.21 42.93
CA GLY A 452 7.78 -24.25 43.36
C GLY A 452 8.47 -25.22 44.32
N SER A 453 7.80 -25.62 45.40
CA SER A 453 8.28 -26.65 46.32
C SER A 453 8.24 -28.03 45.64
N GLY A 454 9.24 -28.33 44.80
CA GLY A 454 9.37 -29.62 44.11
C GLY A 454 10.42 -29.73 43.01
N ASP A 455 10.84 -28.64 42.35
CA ASP A 455 11.71 -28.71 41.16
C ASP A 455 13.21 -28.48 41.47
N THR A 456 14.07 -29.38 40.98
CA THR A 456 15.53 -29.38 41.23
C THR A 456 16.32 -28.49 40.26
N HIS A 457 15.67 -27.55 39.58
CA HIS A 457 16.30 -26.49 38.82
C HIS A 457 15.86 -25.13 39.36
N GLN A 458 16.68 -24.55 40.25
CA GLN A 458 16.59 -23.14 40.60
C GLN A 458 17.01 -22.30 39.38
N ASP A 459 16.08 -22.03 38.49
CA ASP A 459 16.20 -20.94 37.53
C ASP A 459 16.41 -19.64 38.32
N GLU A 460 17.62 -19.07 38.29
CA GLU A 460 17.91 -17.83 39.01
C GLU A 460 16.97 -16.70 38.54
N VAL A 461 16.18 -16.16 39.47
CA VAL A 461 15.31 -15.01 39.20
C VAL A 461 15.93 -13.76 39.81
N MET A 462 16.34 -12.82 38.96
CA MET A 462 16.87 -11.52 39.38
C MET A 462 15.75 -10.50 39.46
N VAL A 463 15.57 -9.87 40.62
CA VAL A 463 14.55 -8.84 40.83
C VAL A 463 15.20 -7.46 40.72
N LEU A 464 14.80 -6.65 39.75
CA LEU A 464 15.31 -5.29 39.53
C LEU A 464 14.28 -4.26 40.00
N ASP A 465 14.65 -3.44 40.98
CA ASP A 465 13.82 -2.38 41.52
C ASP A 465 14.27 -1.03 40.93
N LEU A 466 13.42 -0.44 40.09
CA LEU A 466 13.69 0.80 39.35
C LEU A 466 13.34 2.07 40.13
N ARG A 467 12.82 1.95 41.36
CA ARG A 467 12.52 3.11 42.19
C ARG A 467 13.79 3.84 42.59
N ASN A 468 13.61 5.09 43.01
CA ASN A 468 14.71 5.88 43.55
C ASN A 468 15.35 5.20 44.77
N VAL A 469 16.64 5.48 45.00
CA VAL A 469 17.46 4.82 46.03
C VAL A 469 16.90 5.02 47.45
N ALA A 470 16.18 6.11 47.73
CA ALA A 470 15.59 6.36 49.04
C ALA A 470 14.37 5.45 49.30
N ALA A 471 13.45 5.36 48.33
CA ALA A 471 12.29 4.48 48.39
C ALA A 471 12.71 3.00 48.54
N PHE A 472 13.71 2.56 47.76
CA PHE A 472 14.28 1.21 47.85
C PHE A 472 14.90 0.90 49.22
N LYS A 473 15.66 1.86 49.80
CA LYS A 473 16.29 1.70 51.11
C LYS A 473 15.28 1.65 52.25
N ASN A 474 14.17 2.37 52.14
CA ASN A 474 13.09 2.35 53.12
C ASN A 474 12.40 0.97 53.15
N SER A 475 12.00 0.46 51.98
CA SER A 475 11.41 -0.87 51.84
C SER A 475 11.67 -1.46 50.45
N SER A 476 11.94 -2.76 50.36
CA SER A 476 12.20 -3.47 49.09
C SER A 476 11.64 -4.90 49.11
N ILE A 477 11.43 -5.48 47.93
CA ILE A 477 11.20 -6.93 47.81
C ILE A 477 12.50 -7.64 48.23
N LEU A 478 12.39 -8.78 48.93
CA LEU A 478 13.56 -9.51 49.41
C LEU A 478 14.49 -9.88 48.23
N ASN A 479 15.78 -9.68 48.41
CA ASN A 479 16.84 -9.90 47.42
C ASN A 479 16.73 -9.08 46.12
N SER A 480 15.91 -8.03 46.06
CA SER A 480 15.90 -7.14 44.87
C SER A 480 17.11 -6.21 44.82
N ILE A 481 17.50 -5.86 43.59
CA ILE A 481 18.66 -5.02 43.25
C ILE A 481 18.13 -3.66 42.81
N SER A 482 18.52 -2.59 43.51
CA SER A 482 18.17 -1.22 43.10
C SER A 482 18.93 -0.82 41.83
N ILE A 483 18.20 -0.49 40.78
CA ILE A 483 18.73 0.16 39.58
C ILE A 483 18.00 1.47 39.37
N ASP A 484 18.44 2.50 40.09
CA ASP A 484 17.95 3.87 39.92
C ASP A 484 18.25 4.38 38.49
N VAL A 485 17.25 4.32 37.62
CA VAL A 485 17.26 4.87 36.26
C VAL A 485 16.86 6.37 36.23
N ARG A 486 16.93 7.07 37.38
CA ARG A 486 16.66 8.51 37.53
C ARG A 486 15.28 8.97 37.04
N LEU A 487 14.24 8.20 37.37
CA LEU A 487 12.86 8.51 36.96
C LEU A 487 12.18 9.70 37.65
N GLY A 488 12.85 10.41 38.55
CA GLY A 488 12.34 11.66 39.10
C GLY A 488 11.20 11.51 40.12
N LEU A 489 11.58 11.45 41.39
CA LEU A 489 10.76 11.69 42.58
C LEU A 489 9.59 10.73 42.88
N ASP A 490 8.55 10.58 42.04
CA ASP A 490 7.29 9.89 42.45
C ASP A 490 6.73 8.82 41.47
N ASP A 491 7.53 8.33 40.51
CA ASP A 491 7.10 7.35 39.48
C ASP A 491 5.86 7.81 38.67
N PRO A 492 5.90 9.01 38.06
CA PRO A 492 4.82 9.45 37.19
C PRO A 492 4.63 8.46 36.03
N ASN A 493 3.37 8.21 35.66
CA ASN A 493 3.06 7.31 34.56
C ASN A 493 3.73 7.82 33.26
N PRO A 494 4.72 7.12 32.67
CA PRO A 494 5.46 7.63 31.53
C PRO A 494 4.59 7.78 30.28
N PHE A 495 3.43 7.13 30.24
CA PHE A 495 2.44 7.29 29.17
C PHE A 495 1.56 8.55 29.36
N SER A 496 1.77 9.35 30.41
CA SER A 496 1.02 10.59 30.67
C SER A 496 1.50 11.79 29.85
N SER A 497 2.79 11.81 29.50
CA SER A 497 3.38 12.82 28.62
C SER A 497 4.49 12.24 27.74
N ALA A 498 4.66 12.78 26.53
CA ALA A 498 5.73 12.35 25.64
C ALA A 498 7.12 12.57 26.25
N ALA A 499 7.31 13.68 26.98
CA ALA A 499 8.58 14.02 27.62
C ALA A 499 9.03 12.96 28.65
N GLU A 500 8.10 12.43 29.45
CA GLU A 500 8.40 11.37 30.43
C GLU A 500 8.79 10.07 29.76
N LEU A 501 8.06 9.63 28.72
CA LEU A 501 8.41 8.42 27.97
C LEU A 501 9.77 8.54 27.27
N ILE A 502 10.06 9.71 26.68
CA ILE A 502 11.34 10.01 26.02
C ILE A 502 12.49 9.93 27.03
N GLU A 503 12.35 10.56 28.20
CA GLU A 503 13.42 10.54 29.22
C GLU A 503 13.58 9.15 29.84
N LEU A 504 12.49 8.43 30.15
CA LEU A 504 12.54 7.02 30.60
C LEU A 504 13.29 6.15 29.58
N HIS A 505 12.90 6.20 28.31
CA HIS A 505 13.51 5.38 27.26
C HIS A 505 14.99 5.71 27.07
N LYS A 506 15.35 7.00 27.14
CA LYS A 506 16.74 7.48 27.11
C LYS A 506 17.57 7.01 28.31
N GLN A 507 17.04 7.09 29.53
CA GLN A 507 17.73 6.63 30.75
C GLN A 507 17.91 5.10 30.76
N LEU A 508 16.92 4.35 30.25
CA LEU A 508 17.05 2.91 30.02
C LEU A 508 18.16 2.63 28.98
N ALA A 509 18.12 3.29 27.83
CA ALA A 509 19.15 3.12 26.78
C ALA A 509 20.57 3.40 27.30
N LEU A 510 20.78 4.51 28.02
CA LEU A 510 22.04 4.84 28.71
C LEU A 510 22.43 3.76 29.73
N SER A 511 21.47 3.23 30.49
CA SER A 511 21.73 2.17 31.47
C SER A 511 22.19 0.85 30.83
N PHE A 512 21.89 0.61 29.55
CA PHE A 512 22.37 -0.53 28.77
C PHE A 512 23.68 -0.28 27.98
N GLN A 513 24.25 0.93 27.99
CA GLN A 513 25.49 1.21 27.24
C GLN A 513 26.71 0.55 27.89
N ALA A 514 27.44 -0.27 27.12
CA ALA A 514 28.71 -0.84 27.56
C ALA A 514 29.84 0.21 27.56
N PRO A 515 30.86 0.09 28.42
CA PRO A 515 30.96 -0.83 29.55
C PRO A 515 30.31 -0.27 30.83
N ASN A 516 29.80 0.97 30.81
CA ASN A 516 29.58 1.77 32.01
C ASN A 516 28.15 1.85 32.55
N GLY A 517 27.15 1.52 31.73
CA GLY A 517 25.73 1.56 32.08
C GLY A 517 25.39 0.64 33.25
N LYS A 518 24.44 1.10 34.10
CA LYS A 518 24.05 0.40 35.33
C LYS A 518 23.46 -0.99 35.04
N LEU A 519 22.47 -1.06 34.16
CA LEU A 519 21.86 -2.33 33.74
C LEU A 519 22.88 -3.23 33.04
N PHE A 520 23.73 -2.67 32.18
CA PHE A 520 24.82 -3.45 31.55
C PHE A 520 25.74 -4.08 32.60
N LYS A 521 26.25 -3.32 33.56
CA LYS A 521 27.12 -3.83 34.63
C LYS A 521 26.43 -4.89 35.47
N THR A 522 25.19 -4.67 35.89
CA THR A 522 24.43 -5.64 36.69
C THR A 522 24.20 -6.93 35.89
N LEU A 523 23.65 -6.85 34.67
CA LEU A 523 23.39 -8.02 33.84
C LEU A 523 24.67 -8.76 33.43
N TYR A 524 25.78 -8.05 33.19
CA TYR A 524 27.07 -8.66 32.87
C TYR A 524 27.72 -9.35 34.08
N THR A 525 27.64 -8.75 35.28
CA THR A 525 28.19 -9.35 36.52
C THR A 525 27.49 -10.66 36.88
N PHE A 526 26.19 -10.76 36.59
CA PHE A 526 25.39 -11.97 36.76
C PHE A 526 25.37 -12.85 35.49
N GLY A 527 26.10 -12.46 34.43
CA GLY A 527 26.00 -12.95 33.06
C GLY A 527 26.62 -14.32 32.77
N ARG A 528 26.30 -15.34 33.58
CA ARG A 528 26.57 -16.76 33.26
C ARG A 528 25.37 -17.68 33.37
N THR A 529 24.26 -17.21 33.93
CA THR A 529 23.03 -17.98 34.10
C THR A 529 21.93 -17.47 33.17
N LYS A 530 21.01 -18.37 32.79
CA LYS A 530 19.83 -18.05 31.96
C LYS A 530 18.75 -17.38 32.82
N ALA A 531 19.15 -16.34 33.56
CA ALA A 531 18.36 -15.79 34.64
C ALA A 531 17.12 -15.04 34.10
N ARG A 532 15.96 -15.32 34.70
CA ARG A 532 14.73 -14.56 34.44
C ARG A 532 14.78 -13.26 35.23
N VAL A 533 14.34 -12.17 34.62
CA VAL A 533 14.36 -10.84 35.25
C VAL A 533 12.95 -10.42 35.62
N VAL A 534 12.71 -10.06 36.88
CA VAL A 534 11.44 -9.45 37.34
C VAL A 534 11.69 -8.00 37.68
N VAL A 535 11.04 -7.08 36.97
CA VAL A 535 11.22 -5.64 37.09
C VAL A 535 10.06 -5.05 37.90
N VAL A 536 10.38 -4.18 38.87
CA VAL A 536 9.39 -3.51 39.73
C VAL A 536 9.71 -2.02 39.89
N CYS A 537 8.67 -1.18 39.89
CA CYS A 537 8.71 0.24 40.22
C CYS A 537 7.56 0.53 41.20
N GLN A 538 7.25 1.78 41.52
CA GLN A 538 6.26 2.08 42.56
C GLN A 538 4.85 1.62 42.14
N ASN A 539 4.39 2.06 40.97
CA ASN A 539 3.05 1.76 40.45
C ASN A 539 3.02 0.77 39.27
N GLY A 540 4.19 0.30 38.82
CA GLY A 540 4.36 -0.69 37.75
C GLY A 540 4.43 -0.15 36.32
N THR A 541 4.14 1.14 36.09
CA THR A 541 4.02 1.69 34.73
C THR A 541 5.36 1.78 34.01
N ALA A 542 6.40 2.35 34.63
CA ALA A 542 7.75 2.42 34.05
C ALA A 542 8.39 1.04 33.78
N CYS A 543 7.95 0.00 34.50
CA CYS A 543 8.42 -1.37 34.28
C CYS A 543 7.96 -1.96 32.95
N ARG A 544 6.87 -1.46 32.35
CA ARG A 544 6.40 -1.92 31.04
C ARG A 544 7.43 -1.63 29.95
N THR A 545 7.83 -0.36 29.82
CA THR A 545 8.90 0.09 28.91
C THR A 545 10.28 -0.48 29.28
N ALA A 546 10.60 -0.63 30.57
CA ALA A 546 11.84 -1.31 30.96
C ALA A 546 11.87 -2.78 30.50
N THR A 547 10.74 -3.48 30.58
CA THR A 547 10.60 -4.88 30.16
C THR A 547 10.66 -5.02 28.64
N SER A 548 10.02 -4.11 27.87
CA SER A 548 10.11 -4.11 26.41
C SER A 548 11.56 -3.90 25.92
N VAL A 549 12.29 -2.96 26.54
CA VAL A 549 13.71 -2.68 26.24
C VAL A 549 14.64 -3.83 26.66
N MET A 550 14.31 -4.56 27.74
CA MET A 550 15.04 -5.78 28.11
C MET A 550 14.79 -6.91 27.12
N ARG A 551 13.53 -7.16 26.76
CA ARG A 551 13.11 -8.21 25.81
C ARG A 551 13.71 -7.98 24.42
N SER A 552 13.77 -6.75 23.92
CA SER A 552 14.41 -6.43 22.63
C SER A 552 15.94 -6.60 22.63
N LYS A 553 16.55 -6.74 23.82
CA LYS A 553 17.97 -7.11 24.01
C LYS A 553 18.17 -8.61 24.27
N GLY A 554 17.12 -9.42 24.12
CA GLY A 554 17.17 -10.88 24.32
C GLY A 554 17.09 -11.33 25.78
N ILE A 555 16.72 -10.45 26.71
CA ILE A 555 16.61 -10.77 28.15
C ILE A 555 15.19 -11.24 28.45
N GLU A 556 15.05 -12.36 29.17
CA GLU A 556 13.76 -12.89 29.61
C GLU A 556 13.22 -12.08 30.80
N ALA A 557 12.63 -10.91 30.50
CA ALA A 557 12.13 -9.98 31.51
C ALA A 557 10.60 -10.00 31.67
N TYR A 558 10.14 -9.72 32.88
CA TYR A 558 8.75 -9.61 33.31
C TYR A 558 8.58 -8.37 34.19
N CYS A 559 7.38 -7.80 34.28
CA CYS A 559 7.07 -6.73 35.24
C CYS A 559 5.96 -7.13 36.21
N ILE A 560 5.96 -6.55 37.42
CA ILE A 560 4.89 -6.76 38.41
C ILE A 560 3.76 -5.76 38.18
N ILE A 561 2.53 -6.28 37.97
CA ILE A 561 1.33 -5.46 37.79
C ILE A 561 1.08 -4.60 39.03
N GLY A 562 0.93 -3.29 38.82
CA GLY A 562 0.74 -2.32 39.89
C GLY A 562 1.99 -2.03 40.73
N GLY A 563 3.16 -2.59 40.37
CA GLY A 563 4.43 -2.34 41.05
C GLY A 563 4.42 -2.77 42.52
N ILE A 564 5.15 -2.01 43.36
CA ILE A 564 5.17 -2.16 44.81
C ILE A 564 3.80 -1.90 45.43
N ASP A 565 3.01 -0.97 44.90
CA ASP A 565 1.66 -0.72 45.42
C ASP A 565 0.75 -1.93 45.17
N GLY A 566 0.90 -2.59 44.02
CA GLY A 566 0.22 -3.85 43.68
C GLY A 566 0.68 -5.00 44.58
N TRP A 567 1.98 -5.10 44.82
CA TRP A 567 2.58 -6.06 45.75
C TRP A 567 2.00 -5.94 47.17
N LEU A 568 1.92 -4.72 47.70
CA LEU A 568 1.34 -4.44 49.01
C LEU A 568 -0.18 -4.69 49.05
N ARG A 569 -0.93 -4.31 48.01
CA ARG A 569 -2.37 -4.61 47.89
C ARG A 569 -2.66 -6.11 47.86
N ALA A 570 -1.74 -6.92 47.34
CA ALA A 570 -1.83 -8.39 47.36
C ALA A 570 -1.43 -9.01 48.72
N GLY A 571 -1.19 -8.20 49.76
CA GLY A 571 -0.80 -8.66 51.09
C GLY A 571 0.61 -9.23 51.18
N LEU A 572 1.49 -8.89 50.23
CA LEU A 572 2.84 -9.44 50.16
C LEU A 572 3.84 -8.53 50.91
N PRO A 573 4.77 -9.11 51.71
CA PRO A 573 5.64 -8.34 52.57
C PRO A 573 6.76 -7.62 51.79
N LEU A 574 7.23 -6.52 52.35
CA LEU A 574 8.49 -5.86 51.98
C LEU A 574 9.45 -5.96 53.15
N HIS A 575 10.76 -6.01 52.86
CA HIS A 575 11.80 -5.95 53.86
C HIS A 575 12.17 -4.49 54.15
N THR A 576 12.09 -4.05 55.41
CA THR A 576 12.58 -2.74 55.86
C THR A 576 14.01 -2.88 56.40
N ARG A 577 14.92 -1.99 56.02
CA ARG A 577 16.31 -2.00 56.54
C ARG A 577 16.40 -1.13 57.80
N SER A 578 15.93 -1.65 58.94
CA SER A 578 16.04 -0.96 60.22
C SER A 578 17.51 -0.85 60.67
N PHE A 579 18.02 0.39 60.72
CA PHE A 579 19.34 0.69 61.29
C PHE A 579 19.29 0.65 62.83
N ASN A 580 19.15 -0.56 63.40
CA ASN A 580 19.09 -0.75 64.84
C ASN A 580 20.49 -0.73 65.48
N ARG A 581 20.91 0.43 66.00
CA ARG A 581 22.09 0.57 66.89
C ARG A 581 21.79 0.03 68.31
N SER A 582 21.26 -1.19 68.42
CA SER A 582 20.89 -1.78 69.73
C SER A 582 20.52 -3.28 69.66
N SER A 583 21.46 -4.14 69.27
CA SER A 583 21.55 -5.50 69.83
C SER A 583 22.92 -6.14 69.59
N LEU A 584 23.77 -6.09 70.61
CA LEU A 584 24.84 -7.07 70.76
C LEU A 584 24.23 -8.29 71.45
N TYR A 585 24.01 -9.37 70.71
CA TYR A 585 24.33 -10.77 71.05
C TYR A 585 23.74 -11.71 69.97
N PRO A 586 24.46 -12.77 69.53
CA PRO A 586 24.10 -13.51 68.34
C PRO A 586 23.14 -14.67 68.62
N THR A 587 22.19 -14.90 67.71
CA THR A 587 21.60 -16.23 67.49
C THR A 587 21.97 -16.71 66.09
N THR A 588 22.64 -17.87 66.06
CA THR A 588 23.21 -18.50 64.87
C THR A 588 22.15 -19.03 63.92
N THR A 589 22.08 -18.47 62.70
CA THR A 589 22.24 -19.19 61.41
C THR A 589 22.09 -18.19 60.27
N GLN A 590 23.19 -17.66 59.74
CA GLN A 590 23.22 -16.91 58.48
C GLN A 590 24.46 -17.32 57.67
N CYS A 591 24.24 -17.61 56.39
CA CYS A 591 25.31 -17.84 55.42
C CYS A 591 25.65 -16.49 54.75
N PRO A 592 26.91 -16.03 54.77
CA PRO A 592 27.25 -14.68 54.31
C PRO A 592 27.60 -14.66 52.81
N LEU A 593 27.24 -13.56 52.13
CA LEU A 593 27.93 -13.04 50.94
C LEU A 593 27.39 -11.63 50.60
N GLU A 594 27.86 -10.62 51.34
CA GLU A 594 27.76 -9.22 50.90
C GLU A 594 28.99 -8.85 50.06
N VAL A 595 28.77 -8.30 48.86
CA VAL A 595 29.82 -7.59 48.11
C VAL A 595 29.36 -6.14 47.95
N ILE A 596 29.84 -5.28 48.84
CA ILE A 596 29.65 -3.83 48.76
C ILE A 596 30.87 -3.22 48.07
N LEU A 597 30.72 -2.76 46.83
CA LEU A 597 31.68 -1.88 46.18
C LEU A 597 31.25 -0.42 46.38
N SER A 598 31.75 0.22 47.44
CA SER A 598 31.63 1.67 47.65
C SER A 598 32.98 2.36 47.42
N SER A 599 32.95 3.31 46.49
CA SER A 599 34.00 4.29 46.18
C SER A 599 34.80 4.81 47.38
N ALA A 600 36.13 4.78 47.27
CA ALA A 600 37.04 5.63 48.02
C ALA A 600 37.64 6.69 47.08
N TYR A 601 37.75 7.93 47.55
CA TYR A 601 38.31 9.07 46.83
C TYR A 601 39.40 9.71 47.70
N LEU A 602 40.30 10.49 47.07
CA LEU A 602 41.34 11.35 47.65
C LEU A 602 42.66 10.70 48.10
N ALA A 603 43.64 10.70 47.18
CA ALA A 603 44.98 11.25 47.42
C ALA A 603 45.70 11.51 46.08
N ASN A 604 45.94 12.78 45.72
CA ASN A 604 46.81 13.17 44.60
C ASN A 604 48.18 13.62 45.13
N PRO A 605 49.28 13.26 44.46
CA PRO A 605 50.46 14.10 44.29
C PRO A 605 50.49 14.70 42.86
N PRO A 606 51.24 15.79 42.62
CA PRO A 606 51.09 16.61 41.41
C PRO A 606 51.86 16.05 40.20
N LEU A 607 51.30 16.25 39.00
CA LEU A 607 52.00 16.09 37.73
C LEU A 607 52.08 17.43 36.98
N VAL A 608 53.26 17.65 36.40
CA VAL A 608 53.68 18.85 35.67
C VAL A 608 52.98 18.91 34.30
N PRO A 609 52.63 20.09 33.76
CA PRO A 609 52.04 20.21 32.43
C PRO A 609 53.10 20.10 31.31
N ASP A 610 52.81 19.33 30.28
CA ASP A 610 53.51 19.37 28.98
C ASP A 610 52.48 19.76 27.89
N PRO A 611 52.69 20.83 27.12
CA PRO A 611 51.76 21.29 26.07
C PRO A 611 51.98 20.58 24.71
N THR A 612 51.17 20.93 23.70
CA THR A 612 51.21 20.43 22.29
C THR A 612 50.64 19.01 22.12
N LEU A 613 50.01 18.55 21.03
CA LEU A 613 49.51 19.05 19.71
C LEU A 613 48.06 18.46 19.52
N VAL A 614 47.13 18.88 18.63
CA VAL A 614 46.98 19.98 17.64
C VAL A 614 45.47 20.14 17.32
N HIS A 615 45.05 21.25 16.68
CA HIS A 615 43.73 21.38 16.02
C HIS A 615 43.80 20.88 14.56
N HIS A 616 42.87 20.01 14.14
CA HIS A 616 42.24 20.10 12.81
C HIS A 616 40.91 19.36 12.73
#